data_AF-A0AAE1X7W2-F1
#
_entry.id   AF-A0AAE1X7W2-F1
#
_cell.length_a   1.000
_cell.length_b   1.000
_cell.length_c   1.000
_cell.angle_alpha   90.00
_cell.angle_beta   90.00
_cell.angle_gamma   90.00
#
_symmetry.space_group_name_H-M   'P 1'
#
loop_
_entity.id
_entity.type
_entity.pdbx_description
1 polymer ?
#
loop_
_entity_poly.entity_id
_entity_poly.type
_entity_poly.pdbx_seq_one_letter_code
_entity_poly.pdbx_strand_id
1 'polypeptide(L)'
;MRLTQSHTICDFISSYLYVTVADINPLGSIKTAVKRVPPGWTKAWIPSERISLSDALNGYTISAARSCFLDEDIGSLSPGKMADFVVLSVDSWDKFAAEASASVEATYVGGSQAYSKSLHKDL
;
A
#
# COMPACT_ATOMS: atom_id res chain seq x y z
N MET A 1 4.72 -24.02 -12.58
CA MET A 1 4.19 -23.77 -11.22
C MET A 1 3.09 -22.71 -11.37
N ARG A 2 1.81 -23.08 -11.23
CA ARG A 2 0.68 -22.15 -11.39
C ARG A 2 0.57 -21.32 -10.11
N LEU A 3 0.90 -20.03 -10.19
CA LEU A 3 0.71 -19.07 -9.09
C LEU A 3 -0.68 -18.44 -9.26
N THR A 4 -1.56 -18.76 -8.32
CA THR A 4 -2.81 -18.03 -8.08
C THR A 4 -2.48 -16.60 -7.65
N GLN A 5 -3.18 -15.62 -8.21
CA GLN A 5 -2.90 -14.18 -8.11
C GLN A 5 -2.65 -13.74 -6.65
N SER A 6 -1.41 -13.35 -6.34
CA SER A 6 -1.06 -12.58 -5.15
C SER A 6 -0.71 -11.18 -5.61
N HIS A 7 -1.46 -10.20 -5.10
CA HIS A 7 -1.32 -8.80 -5.45
C HIS A 7 -0.31 -8.14 -4.51
N THR A 8 0.73 -7.55 -5.08
CA THR A 8 1.95 -7.11 -4.39
C THR A 8 2.08 -5.58 -4.46
N ILE A 9 2.46 -4.90 -3.38
CA ILE A 9 2.66 -3.43 -3.30
C ILE A 9 4.06 -3.12 -2.72
N CYS A 10 4.82 -2.19 -3.30
CA CYS A 10 6.06 -1.66 -2.68
C CYS A 10 5.72 -0.51 -1.71
N ASP A 11 6.25 -0.48 -0.49
CA ASP A 11 5.95 0.59 0.47
C ASP A 11 7.23 1.23 1.03
N PHE A 12 7.19 2.55 1.26
CA PHE A 12 8.28 3.36 1.80
C PHE A 12 7.70 4.28 2.88
N ILE A 13 7.95 3.97 4.16
CA ILE A 13 7.47 4.83 5.26
C ILE A 13 8.63 5.30 6.14
N SER A 14 8.75 6.63 6.24
CA SER A 14 9.64 7.33 7.17
C SER A 14 8.90 7.63 8.48
N SER A 15 9.52 7.28 9.60
CA SER A 15 8.95 7.36 10.96
C SER A 15 9.41 8.64 11.68
N TYR A 16 8.63 9.73 11.66
CA TYR A 16 8.79 10.83 12.63
C TYR A 16 7.45 11.47 13.03
N LEU A 17 7.26 11.60 14.34
CA LEU A 17 6.04 12.04 15.04
C LEU A 17 5.69 13.51 14.75
N TYR A 18 4.62 13.74 13.98
CA TYR A 18 3.87 15.00 13.90
C TYR A 18 2.39 14.67 13.69
N VAL A 19 1.48 15.56 14.11
CA VAL A 19 0.02 15.43 13.93
C VAL A 19 -0.27 15.06 12.48
N THR A 20 -0.63 13.81 12.21
CA THR A 20 -0.67 13.33 10.83
C THR A 20 -1.96 13.81 10.17
N VAL A 21 -1.84 14.50 9.03
CA VAL A 21 -3.01 14.90 8.20
C VAL A 21 -3.65 13.66 7.54
N ALA A 22 -2.90 12.55 7.48
CA ALA A 22 -3.30 11.26 6.93
C ALA A 22 -2.96 10.12 7.90
N ASP A 23 -3.51 8.92 7.70
CA ASP A 23 -3.19 7.75 8.51
C ASP A 23 -1.71 7.35 8.31
N ILE A 24 -1.00 6.96 9.38
CA ILE A 24 0.35 6.42 9.29
C ILE A 24 0.36 5.07 8.56
N ASN A 25 -0.75 4.33 8.65
CA ASN A 25 -0.95 3.12 7.89
C ASN A 25 -1.27 3.48 6.43
N PRO A 26 -0.44 3.05 5.46
CA PRO A 26 -0.62 3.39 4.05
C PRO A 26 -1.93 2.83 3.51
N LEU A 27 -2.38 1.66 3.97
CA LEU A 27 -3.68 1.09 3.57
C LEU A 27 -4.85 1.98 4.03
N GLY A 28 -4.75 2.55 5.23
CA GLY A 28 -5.73 3.51 5.76
C GLY A 28 -5.75 4.82 4.97
N SER A 29 -4.58 5.26 4.50
CA SER A 29 -4.49 6.47 3.69
C SER A 29 -4.94 6.26 2.23
N ILE A 30 -4.59 5.13 1.60
CA ILE A 30 -5.11 4.73 0.28
C ILE A 30 -6.65 4.65 0.34
N LYS A 31 -7.19 4.03 1.38
CA LYS A 31 -8.64 4.00 1.64
C LYS A 31 -9.24 5.40 1.68
N THR A 32 -8.62 6.28 2.44
CA THR A 32 -9.07 7.66 2.59
C THR A 32 -8.99 8.41 1.27
N ALA A 33 -7.97 8.19 0.44
CA ALA A 33 -7.84 8.82 -0.87
C ALA A 33 -8.92 8.36 -1.87
N VAL A 34 -9.23 7.06 -1.90
CA VAL A 34 -10.24 6.48 -2.80
C VAL A 34 -11.66 6.83 -2.36
N LYS A 35 -11.95 6.76 -1.06
CA LYS A 35 -13.31 7.01 -0.54
C LYS A 35 -13.58 8.48 -0.24
N ARG A 36 -12.51 9.24 0.04
CA ARG A 36 -12.55 10.59 0.60
C ARG A 36 -13.25 10.69 1.94
N VAL A 37 -13.26 9.60 2.72
CA VAL A 37 -13.82 9.54 4.07
C VAL A 37 -12.67 9.43 5.07
N PRO A 38 -12.36 10.50 5.84
CA PRO A 38 -11.32 10.45 6.87
C PRO A 38 -11.65 9.46 8.01
N PRO A 39 -10.65 9.04 8.79
CA PRO A 39 -10.88 8.24 10.00
C PRO A 39 -11.87 8.92 10.95
N GLY A 40 -12.86 8.15 11.44
CA GLY A 40 -13.91 8.66 12.33
C GLY A 40 -15.09 9.37 11.62
N TRP A 41 -15.04 9.51 10.29
CA TRP A 41 -16.09 10.14 9.51
C TRP A 41 -16.99 9.10 8.84
N THR A 42 -18.25 9.45 8.63
CA THR A 42 -19.23 8.59 7.92
C THR A 42 -19.53 9.06 6.50
N LYS A 43 -19.23 10.33 6.20
CA LYS A 43 -19.46 10.96 4.89
C LYS A 43 -18.15 11.42 4.28
N ALA A 44 -18.10 11.39 2.94
CA ALA A 44 -16.93 11.83 2.21
C ALA A 44 -16.78 13.36 2.24
N TRP A 45 -15.58 13.83 2.54
CA TRP A 45 -15.16 15.21 2.39
C TRP A 45 -14.90 15.48 0.90
N ILE A 46 -15.59 16.47 0.32
CA ILE A 46 -15.49 16.87 -1.11
C ILE A 46 -15.39 15.63 -2.03
N PRO A 47 -16.50 14.89 -2.25
CA PRO A 47 -16.46 13.60 -2.95
C PRO A 47 -15.92 13.66 -4.39
N SER A 48 -15.92 14.83 -5.01
CA SER A 48 -15.34 15.06 -6.34
C SER A 48 -13.81 14.98 -6.37
N GLU A 49 -13.13 15.05 -5.23
CA GLU A 49 -11.67 14.90 -5.10
C GLU A 49 -11.23 13.46 -4.79
N ARG A 50 -12.12 12.48 -5.00
CA ARG A 50 -11.73 11.06 -4.99
C ARG A 50 -10.76 10.80 -6.13
N ILE A 51 -9.74 10.01 -5.85
CA ILE A 51 -8.82 9.51 -6.87
C ILE A 51 -9.06 8.02 -7.09
N SER A 52 -8.62 7.50 -8.24
CA SER A 52 -8.72 6.06 -8.50
C SER A 52 -7.81 5.27 -7.56
N LEU A 53 -8.11 3.98 -7.38
CA LEU A 53 -7.22 3.10 -6.62
C LEU A 53 -5.80 3.06 -7.24
N SER A 54 -5.70 3.06 -8.57
CA SER A 54 -4.42 3.07 -9.25
C SER A 54 -3.62 4.33 -8.95
N ASP A 55 -4.26 5.50 -8.96
CA ASP A 55 -3.59 6.76 -8.62
C ASP A 55 -3.12 6.77 -7.16
N ALA A 56 -3.95 6.26 -6.24
CA ALA A 56 -3.58 6.14 -4.84
C ALA A 56 -2.38 5.21 -4.65
N LEU A 57 -2.37 4.03 -5.29
CA LEU A 57 -1.25 3.08 -5.24
C LEU A 57 0.02 3.69 -5.84
N ASN A 58 -0.08 4.35 -6.99
CA ASN A 58 1.04 5.02 -7.63
C ASN A 58 1.61 6.11 -6.71
N GLY A 59 0.74 6.88 -6.05
CA GLY A 59 1.12 7.90 -5.06
C GLY A 59 2.02 7.34 -3.94
N TYR A 60 1.70 6.15 -3.43
CA TYR A 60 2.47 5.48 -2.37
C TYR A 60 3.67 4.68 -2.88
N THR A 61 3.83 4.51 -4.19
CA THR A 61 4.86 3.62 -4.77
C THR A 61 5.75 4.40 -5.74
N ILE A 62 5.49 4.29 -7.05
CA ILE A 62 6.36 4.81 -8.09
C ILE A 62 6.40 6.34 -8.13
N SER A 63 5.30 7.02 -7.83
CA SER A 63 5.26 8.49 -7.80
C SER A 63 6.06 9.05 -6.62
N ALA A 64 6.04 8.36 -5.47
CA ALA A 64 6.90 8.71 -4.33
C ALA A 64 8.38 8.48 -4.68
N ALA A 65 8.72 7.33 -5.27
CA ALA A 65 10.09 7.04 -5.71
C ALA A 65 10.61 8.08 -6.71
N ARG A 66 9.79 8.46 -7.70
CA ARG A 66 10.10 9.52 -8.68
C ARG A 66 10.35 10.87 -8.02
N SER A 67 9.54 11.23 -7.03
CA SER A 67 9.70 12.49 -6.30
C SER A 67 11.01 12.57 -5.53
N CYS A 68 11.60 11.41 -5.22
CA CYS A 68 12.91 11.27 -4.58
C CYS A 68 14.04 10.95 -5.57
N PHE A 69 13.78 10.89 -6.88
CA PHE A 69 14.74 10.45 -7.91
C PHE A 69 15.31 9.03 -7.70
N LEU A 70 14.49 8.15 -7.13
CA LEU A 70 14.83 6.74 -6.84
C LEU A 70 14.03 5.75 -7.71
N ASP A 71 13.36 6.23 -8.76
CA ASP A 71 12.48 5.41 -9.57
C ASP A 71 13.18 4.47 -10.54
N GLU A 72 14.50 4.51 -10.64
CA GLU A 72 15.28 3.46 -11.29
C GLU A 72 15.55 2.28 -10.34
N ASP A 73 15.56 2.52 -9.03
CA ASP A 73 15.96 1.52 -8.03
C ASP A 73 14.76 0.89 -7.31
N ILE A 74 13.71 1.66 -7.03
CA ILE A 74 12.56 1.25 -6.19
C ILE A 74 11.20 1.69 -6.77
N GLY A 75 10.12 1.39 -6.04
CA GLY A 75 8.78 1.92 -6.29
C GLY A 75 7.94 1.16 -7.32
N SER A 76 8.49 0.14 -8.00
CA SER A 76 7.71 -0.76 -8.85
C SER A 76 8.29 -2.17 -8.89
N LEU A 77 7.43 -3.14 -9.20
CA LEU A 77 7.84 -4.53 -9.44
C LEU A 77 8.28 -4.68 -10.90
N SER A 78 9.56 -4.43 -11.16
CA SER A 78 10.16 -4.58 -12.48
C SER A 78 11.57 -5.16 -12.35
N PRO A 79 12.05 -5.96 -13.33
CA PRO A 79 13.42 -6.48 -13.30
C PRO A 79 14.46 -5.37 -13.15
N GLY A 80 15.49 -5.63 -12.34
CA GLY A 80 16.58 -4.67 -12.06
C GLY A 80 16.38 -3.83 -10.80
N LYS A 81 15.15 -3.74 -10.27
CA LYS A 81 14.84 -3.00 -9.03
C LYS A 81 15.01 -3.83 -7.77
N MET A 82 15.10 -3.15 -6.62
CA MET A 82 15.08 -3.82 -5.31
C MET A 82 13.76 -4.58 -5.11
N ALA A 83 13.87 -5.78 -4.56
CA ALA A 83 12.73 -6.64 -4.26
C ALA A 83 12.10 -6.28 -2.90
N ASP A 84 11.63 -5.03 -2.79
CA ASP A 84 10.96 -4.49 -1.62
C ASP A 84 9.45 -4.49 -1.85
N PHE A 85 8.71 -5.38 -1.17
CA PHE A 85 7.29 -5.50 -1.41
C PHE A 85 6.50 -6.13 -0.26
N VAL A 86 5.20 -5.83 -0.21
CA VAL A 86 4.22 -6.46 0.67
C VAL A 86 3.26 -7.33 -0.13
N VAL A 87 2.85 -8.44 0.49
CA VAL A 87 1.78 -9.31 0.02
C VAL A 87 0.52 -8.96 0.81
N LEU A 88 -0.57 -8.64 0.12
CA LEU A 88 -1.84 -8.28 0.75
C LEU A 88 -2.86 -9.42 0.69
N SER A 89 -3.72 -9.47 1.71
CA SER A 89 -4.90 -10.35 1.77
C SER A 89 -6.05 -9.83 0.88
N VAL A 90 -5.77 -9.63 -0.41
CA VAL A 90 -6.73 -9.06 -1.38
C VAL A 90 -7.01 -10.06 -2.50
N ASP A 91 -8.27 -10.48 -2.57
CA ASP A 91 -8.76 -11.39 -3.62
C ASP A 91 -9.05 -10.65 -4.93
N SER A 92 -9.37 -9.35 -4.86
CA SER A 92 -9.71 -8.51 -6.02
C SER A 92 -9.45 -7.04 -5.73
N TRP A 93 -8.85 -6.33 -6.70
CA TRP A 93 -8.62 -4.89 -6.62
C TRP A 93 -9.91 -4.07 -6.57
N ASP A 94 -10.99 -4.50 -7.23
CA ASP A 94 -12.28 -3.83 -7.17
C ASP A 94 -12.89 -3.90 -5.77
N LYS A 95 -12.80 -5.09 -5.16
CA LYS A 95 -13.23 -5.30 -3.78
C LYS A 95 -12.38 -4.48 -2.82
N PHE A 96 -11.06 -4.42 -3.05
CA PHE A 96 -10.17 -3.58 -2.26
C PHE A 96 -10.51 -2.08 -2.41
N ALA A 97 -10.81 -1.58 -3.61
CA ALA A 97 -11.26 -0.21 -3.78
C ALA A 97 -12.59 0.07 -3.05
N ALA A 98 -13.53 -0.88 -3.10
CA ALA A 98 -14.86 -0.73 -2.51
C ALA A 98 -14.88 -0.85 -0.98
N GLU A 99 -14.18 -1.82 -0.40
CA GLU A 99 -14.19 -2.10 1.03
C GLU A 99 -13.00 -1.44 1.74
N ALA A 100 -11.87 -1.39 1.05
CA ALA A 100 -10.58 -0.93 1.55
C ALA A 100 -10.21 -1.62 2.87
N SER A 101 -10.36 -2.94 2.82
CA SER A 101 -9.98 -3.86 3.87
C SER A 101 -8.95 -4.81 3.27
N ALA A 102 -7.71 -4.67 3.72
CA ALA A 102 -6.64 -5.60 3.45
C ALA A 102 -5.75 -5.66 4.68
N SER A 103 -5.10 -6.80 4.85
CA SER A 103 -4.05 -6.98 5.83
C SER A 103 -2.78 -7.43 5.12
N VAL A 104 -1.64 -7.09 5.72
CA VAL A 104 -0.34 -7.53 5.23
C VAL A 104 -0.14 -8.99 5.64
N GLU A 105 0.03 -9.86 4.65
CA GLU A 105 0.31 -11.28 4.84
C GLU A 105 1.82 -11.54 4.94
N ALA A 106 2.62 -10.78 4.20
CA ALA A 106 4.09 -10.82 4.27
C ALA A 106 4.71 -9.50 3.81
N THR A 107 5.93 -9.24 4.28
CA THR A 107 6.78 -8.13 3.81
C THR A 107 8.14 -8.68 3.43
N TYR A 108 8.65 -8.25 2.28
CA TYR A 108 9.96 -8.55 1.75
C TYR A 108 10.77 -7.27 1.61
N VAL A 109 12.02 -7.30 2.04
CA VAL A 109 12.98 -6.19 1.95
C VAL A 109 14.28 -6.75 1.39
N GLY A 110 14.77 -6.19 0.29
CA GLY A 110 15.93 -6.67 -0.45
C GLY A 110 15.76 -8.12 -0.92
N GLY A 111 14.52 -8.56 -1.18
CA GLY A 111 14.20 -9.96 -1.53
C GLY A 111 14.19 -10.94 -0.36
N SER A 112 14.50 -10.49 0.86
CA SER A 112 14.42 -11.31 2.07
C SER A 112 13.08 -11.08 2.79
N GLN A 113 12.44 -12.15 3.26
CA GLN A 113 11.20 -12.02 4.01
C GLN A 113 11.46 -11.42 5.40
N ALA A 114 11.00 -10.20 5.62
CA ALA A 114 11.14 -9.48 6.89
C ALA A 114 9.94 -9.70 7.83
N TYR A 115 8.77 -10.02 7.28
CA TYR A 115 7.55 -10.27 8.06
C TYR A 115 6.70 -11.37 7.42
N SER A 116 6.04 -12.17 8.26
CA SER A 116 4.99 -13.11 7.87
C SER A 116 3.89 -13.14 8.92
N LYS A 117 2.63 -13.03 8.49
CA LYS A 117 1.48 -13.16 9.37
C LYS A 117 1.33 -14.58 9.93
N SER A 118 1.78 -15.61 9.21
CA SER A 118 1.72 -17.00 9.67
C SER A 118 2.65 -17.26 10.86
N LEU A 119 3.86 -16.72 10.84
CA LEU A 119 4.87 -16.90 11.91
C LEU A 119 4.50 -16.15 13.20
N HIS A 120 3.68 -15.11 13.09
CA HIS A 120 3.21 -14.32 14.24
C HIS A 120 1.92 -14.84 14.88
N LYS A 121 1.28 -15.89 14.31
CA LYS A 121 0.10 -16.53 14.93
C LYS A 121 0.46 -17.54 16.02
N ASP A 122 1.73 -17.93 16.10
CA ASP A 122 2.23 -18.98 17.00
C ASP A 122 2.82 -18.41 18.32
N LEU A 123 2.56 -17.12 18.61
CA LEU A 123 2.89 -16.42 19.86
C LEU A 123 1.61 -15.92 20.53
#